data_AF-A0A1Z3HUE8-F1
#
_entry.id   AF-A0A1Z3HUE8-F1
#
_cell.length_a   1.000
_cell.length_b   1.000
_cell.length_c   1.000
_cell.angle_alpha   90.00
_cell.angle_beta   90.00
_cell.angle_gamma   90.00
#
_symmetry.space_group_name_H-M   'P 1'
#
loop_
_entity.id
_entity.type
_entity.pdbx_description
1 polymer ?
#
loop_
_entity_poly.entity_id
_entity_poly.type
_entity_poly.pdbx_seq_one_letter_code
_entity_poly.pdbx_strand_id
1 'polypeptide(L)'
;MQDVAVELFQLLVQAGAVPGDDFSCDGANRVYRLNERCLHLLQHAYPEVDWFDLVDIQQQSSDAMISALHERLGVPFVDNLIARMEQRLQRLPEAQAAWYVRHILSGVEYCTGLALFPVLSERLPLMAKAKLEWLLRQDDGQPGDEWIADLVLAAGGCPRDLRHTGHGLGLTEQGLQRLQLVWAGDCEVTLLPPKQP
;
A
#
# COMPACT_ATOMS: atom_id res chain seq x y z
N MET A 1 18.98 -24.04 -5.90
CA MET A 1 18.57 -22.71 -5.37
C MET A 1 17.18 -22.31 -5.87
N GLN A 2 16.81 -22.68 -7.10
CA GLN A 2 15.41 -22.78 -7.56
C GLN A 2 14.61 -23.80 -6.71
N ASP A 3 15.31 -24.80 -6.16
CA ASP A 3 14.75 -25.86 -5.33
C ASP A 3 14.12 -25.36 -4.02
N VAL A 4 14.72 -24.36 -3.36
CA VAL A 4 14.22 -23.82 -2.08
C VAL A 4 12.89 -23.08 -2.26
N ALA A 5 12.74 -22.37 -3.39
CA ALA A 5 11.51 -21.68 -3.75
C ALA A 5 10.35 -22.66 -4.02
N VAL A 6 10.67 -23.76 -4.70
CA VAL A 6 9.72 -24.82 -5.02
C VAL A 6 9.36 -25.63 -3.77
N GLU A 7 10.33 -25.88 -2.89
CA GLU A 7 10.11 -26.54 -1.60
C GLU A 7 9.22 -25.70 -0.69
N LEU A 8 9.47 -24.40 -0.54
CA LEU A 8 8.60 -23.52 0.25
C LEU A 8 7.18 -23.46 -0.33
N PHE A 9 7.04 -23.36 -1.66
CA PHE A 9 5.74 -23.40 -2.33
C PHE A 9 4.98 -24.71 -2.05
N GLN A 10 5.67 -25.85 -2.10
CA GLN A 10 5.08 -27.15 -1.81
C GLN A 10 4.69 -27.29 -0.34
N LEU A 11 5.52 -26.81 0.59
CA LEU A 11 5.24 -26.80 2.02
C LEU A 11 3.99 -25.96 2.35
N LEU A 12 3.85 -24.79 1.72
CA LEU A 12 2.69 -23.90 1.91
C LEU A 12 1.39 -24.55 1.42
N VAL A 13 1.41 -25.16 0.24
CA VAL A 13 0.24 -25.89 -0.30
C VAL A 13 -0.09 -27.11 0.56
N GLN A 14 0.92 -27.84 1.04
CA GLN A 14 0.72 -28.99 1.95
C GLN A 14 0.16 -28.59 3.30
N ALA A 15 0.54 -27.42 3.83
CA ALA A 15 -0.03 -26.84 5.03
C ALA A 15 -1.47 -26.30 4.83
N GLY A 16 -1.99 -26.32 3.59
CA GLY A 16 -3.34 -25.90 3.25
C GLY A 16 -3.48 -24.41 2.90
N ALA A 17 -2.37 -23.72 2.64
CA ALA A 17 -2.38 -22.34 2.17
C ALA A 17 -2.75 -22.28 0.68
N VAL A 18 -3.54 -21.27 0.30
CA VAL A 18 -4.02 -21.06 -1.06
C VAL A 18 -3.12 -20.04 -1.78
N PRO A 19 -2.46 -20.39 -2.90
CA PRO A 19 -1.70 -19.43 -3.70
C PRO A 19 -2.59 -18.29 -4.22
N GLY A 20 -2.11 -17.05 -4.12
CA GLY A 20 -2.85 -15.83 -4.50
C GLY A 20 -3.65 -15.22 -3.35
N ASP A 21 -4.17 -16.04 -2.43
CA ASP A 21 -4.93 -15.59 -1.26
C ASP A 21 -4.07 -15.55 0.01
N ASP A 22 -3.35 -16.64 0.27
CA ASP A 22 -2.54 -16.84 1.48
C ASP A 22 -1.06 -16.53 1.26
N PHE A 23 -0.58 -16.67 0.03
CA PHE A 23 0.77 -16.30 -0.33
C PHE A 23 0.93 -15.97 -1.81
N SER A 24 1.92 -15.16 -2.13
CA SER A 24 2.32 -14.88 -3.51
C SER A 24 3.85 -14.86 -3.65
N CYS A 25 4.31 -15.23 -4.84
CA CYS A 25 5.73 -15.26 -5.20
C CYS A 25 5.93 -14.41 -6.44
N ASP A 26 6.68 -13.32 -6.31
CA ASP A 26 7.22 -12.62 -7.46
C ASP A 26 8.55 -13.30 -7.85
N GLY A 27 8.48 -14.17 -8.84
CA GLY A 27 9.64 -14.90 -9.36
C GLY A 27 10.70 -14.00 -10.02
N ALA A 28 10.35 -12.78 -10.44
CA ALA A 28 11.30 -11.84 -11.04
C ALA A 28 12.13 -11.13 -9.97
N ASN A 29 11.50 -10.76 -8.86
CA ASN A 29 12.13 -10.02 -7.76
C ASN A 29 12.52 -10.89 -6.55
N ARG A 30 12.21 -12.20 -6.59
CA ARG A 30 12.43 -13.16 -5.50
C ARG A 30 11.78 -12.75 -4.18
N VAL A 31 10.66 -12.03 -4.25
CA VAL A 31 9.90 -11.58 -3.08
C VAL A 31 8.77 -12.58 -2.83
N TYR A 32 8.76 -13.15 -1.62
CA TYR A 32 7.67 -13.98 -1.13
C TYR A 32 6.83 -13.17 -0.17
N ARG A 33 5.52 -13.21 -0.37
CA ARG A 33 4.55 -12.60 0.53
C ARG A 33 3.72 -13.72 1.14
N LEU A 34 3.68 -13.74 2.46
CA LEU A 34 2.90 -14.68 3.25
C LEU A 34 1.96 -13.82 4.10
N ASN A 35 0.68 -14.17 4.17
CA ASN A 35 -0.24 -13.52 5.10
C ASN A 35 -0.20 -14.20 6.49
N GLU A 36 -0.85 -13.60 7.49
CA GLU A 36 -0.88 -14.15 8.86
C GLU A 36 -1.50 -15.56 8.94
N ARG A 37 -2.51 -15.85 8.10
CA ARG A 37 -3.13 -17.19 8.05
C ARG A 37 -2.14 -18.23 7.55
N CYS A 38 -1.37 -17.89 6.53
CA CYS A 38 -0.31 -18.72 5.96
C CYS A 38 0.76 -19.05 7.01
N LEU A 39 1.15 -18.04 7.79
CA LEU A 39 2.07 -18.21 8.92
C LEU A 39 1.49 -19.15 9.99
N HIS A 40 0.20 -18.99 10.33
CA HIS A 40 -0.47 -19.85 11.30
C HIS A 40 -0.59 -21.31 10.81
N LEU A 41 -0.82 -21.52 9.51
CA LEU A 41 -0.83 -22.85 8.89
C LEU A 41 0.57 -23.48 8.95
N LEU A 42 1.62 -22.72 8.68
CA LEU A 42 3.01 -23.18 8.78
C LEU A 42 3.41 -23.52 10.22
N GLN A 43 3.08 -22.66 11.18
CA GLN A 43 3.34 -22.91 12.61
C GLN A 43 2.61 -24.15 13.11
N HIS A 44 1.39 -24.41 12.62
CA HIS A 44 0.63 -25.60 12.99
C HIS A 44 1.17 -26.87 12.29
N ALA A 45 1.59 -26.78 11.04
CA ALA A 45 2.10 -27.91 10.27
C ALA A 45 3.53 -28.31 10.64
N TYR A 46 4.35 -27.32 11.05
CA TYR A 46 5.78 -27.47 11.36
C TYR A 46 6.12 -26.67 12.63
N PRO A 47 5.62 -27.09 13.81
CA PRO A 47 5.80 -26.37 15.07
C PRO A 47 7.26 -26.34 15.57
N GLU A 48 8.11 -27.22 15.04
CA GLU A 48 9.54 -27.30 15.36
C GLU A 48 10.41 -26.29 14.60
N VAL A 49 9.87 -25.63 13.56
CA VAL A 49 10.58 -24.63 12.78
C VAL A 49 10.29 -23.25 13.36
N ASP A 50 11.35 -22.46 13.59
CA ASP A 50 11.21 -21.07 14.02
C ASP A 50 10.85 -20.17 12.82
N TRP A 51 9.57 -19.93 12.64
CA TRP A 51 9.04 -19.09 11.57
C TRP A 51 9.17 -17.58 11.85
N PHE A 52 9.60 -17.17 13.05
CA PHE A 52 9.75 -15.74 13.39
C PHE A 52 10.85 -15.06 12.57
N ASP A 53 11.91 -15.79 12.22
CA ASP A 53 13.00 -15.28 11.37
C ASP A 53 12.49 -14.80 10.01
N LEU A 54 11.46 -15.45 9.43
CA LEU A 54 10.90 -15.05 8.14
C LEU A 54 10.06 -13.77 8.23
N VAL A 55 9.36 -13.57 9.35
CA VAL A 55 8.60 -12.34 9.63
C VAL A 55 9.56 -11.18 9.87
N ASP A 56 10.61 -11.40 10.67
CA ASP A 56 11.64 -10.40 10.95
C ASP A 56 12.40 -9.99 9.67
N ILE A 57 12.70 -10.93 8.77
CA ILE A 57 13.31 -10.62 7.46
C ILE A 57 12.37 -9.76 6.60
N GLN A 58 11.06 -10.03 6.60
CA GLN A 58 10.08 -9.21 5.88
C GLN A 58 9.91 -7.81 6.49
N GLN A 59 9.95 -7.70 7.82
CA GLN A 59 9.86 -6.44 8.55
C GLN A 59 11.12 -5.57 8.30
N GLN A 60 12.31 -6.16 8.42
CA GLN A 60 13.59 -5.50 8.14
C GLN A 60 13.69 -5.04 6.68
N SER A 61 13.17 -5.84 5.75
CA SER A 61 13.05 -5.44 4.34
C SER A 61 12.13 -4.23 4.17
N SER A 62 11.02 -4.19 4.91
CA SER A 62 10.05 -3.09 4.86
C SER A 62 10.63 -1.78 5.41
N ASP A 63 11.31 -1.81 6.56
CA ASP A 63 11.92 -0.61 7.15
C ASP A 63 13.03 -0.02 6.26
N ALA A 64 13.83 -0.87 5.62
CA ALA A 64 14.83 -0.44 4.66
C ALA A 64 14.19 0.20 3.41
N MET A 65 13.12 -0.40 2.87
CA MET A 65 12.35 0.18 1.74
C MET A 65 11.68 1.51 2.11
N ILE A 66 11.11 1.60 3.30
CA ILE A 66 10.50 2.84 3.82
C ILE A 66 11.56 3.94 3.93
N SER A 67 12.72 3.63 4.51
CA SER A 67 13.83 4.59 4.66
C SER A 67 14.33 5.09 3.30
N ALA A 68 14.57 4.17 2.35
CA ALA A 68 14.99 4.53 1.00
C ALA A 68 13.94 5.39 0.27
N LEU A 69 12.65 5.09 0.46
CA LEU A 69 11.55 5.88 -0.10
C LEU A 69 11.52 7.29 0.50
N HIS A 70 11.69 7.42 1.82
CA HIS A 70 11.74 8.71 2.50
C HIS A 70 12.92 9.56 2.02
N GLU A 71 14.11 8.96 1.89
CA GLU A 71 15.30 9.64 1.36
C GLU A 71 15.08 10.13 -0.07
N ARG A 72 14.53 9.28 -0.94
CA ARG A 72 14.24 9.62 -2.35
C ARG A 72 13.25 10.79 -2.48
N LEU A 73 12.24 10.83 -1.60
CA LEU A 73 11.21 11.89 -1.62
C LEU A 73 11.64 13.15 -0.87
N GLY A 74 12.61 13.03 0.03
CA GLY A 74 13.05 14.09 0.95
C GLY A 74 12.05 14.38 2.09
N VAL A 75 11.10 13.47 2.33
CA VAL A 75 10.02 13.63 3.34
C VAL A 75 9.62 12.27 3.93
N PRO A 76 9.06 12.24 5.16
CA PRO A 76 8.56 11.01 5.78
C PRO A 76 7.21 10.58 5.17
N PHE A 77 7.24 10.12 3.93
CA PHE A 77 6.05 9.85 3.12
C PHE A 77 5.06 8.89 3.78
N VAL A 78 5.55 7.79 4.34
CA VAL A 78 4.70 6.74 4.94
C VAL A 78 3.98 7.28 6.17
N ASP A 79 4.67 8.02 7.03
CA ASP A 79 4.06 8.59 8.23
C ASP A 79 3.04 9.68 7.86
N ASN A 80 3.36 10.51 6.87
CA ASN A 80 2.43 11.50 6.33
C ASN A 80 1.19 10.83 5.72
N LEU A 81 1.36 9.72 5.01
CA LEU A 81 0.27 8.98 4.39
C LEU A 81 -0.62 8.34 5.45
N ILE A 82 -0.05 7.68 6.46
CA ILE A 82 -0.81 7.07 7.56
C ILE A 82 -1.68 8.13 8.26
N ALA A 83 -1.08 9.27 8.62
CA ALA A 83 -1.82 10.37 9.27
C ALA A 83 -2.98 10.88 8.40
N ARG A 84 -2.81 10.93 7.08
CA ARG A 84 -3.86 11.32 6.14
C ARG A 84 -4.95 10.26 6.04
N MET A 85 -4.56 9.00 5.88
CA MET A 85 -5.50 7.88 5.78
C MET A 85 -6.35 7.79 7.05
N GLU A 86 -5.76 7.94 8.23
CA GLU A 86 -6.51 7.93 9.50
C GLU A 86 -7.62 8.99 9.51
N GLN A 87 -7.28 10.24 9.15
CA GLN A 87 -8.26 11.33 9.07
C GLN A 87 -9.31 11.09 7.98
N ARG A 88 -8.88 10.56 6.84
CA ARG A 88 -9.74 10.37 5.66
C ARG A 88 -10.74 9.26 5.88
N LEU A 89 -10.30 8.14 6.46
CA LEU A 89 -11.15 6.99 6.77
C LEU A 89 -12.25 7.34 7.76
N GLN A 90 -12.07 8.33 8.63
CA GLN A 90 -13.14 8.78 9.54
C GLN A 90 -14.22 9.61 8.85
N ARG A 91 -13.92 10.22 7.69
CA ARG A 91 -14.77 11.23 7.04
C ARG A 91 -15.43 10.74 5.76
N LEU A 92 -14.76 9.86 5.01
CA LEU A 92 -15.30 9.37 3.76
C LEU A 92 -16.50 8.45 3.96
N PRO A 93 -17.53 8.54 3.09
CA PRO A 93 -18.54 7.51 2.94
C PRO A 93 -17.88 6.15 2.66
N GLU A 94 -18.48 5.07 3.12
CA GLU A 94 -17.89 3.72 3.08
C GLU A 94 -17.46 3.28 1.67
N ALA A 95 -18.33 3.47 0.67
CA ALA A 95 -18.01 3.11 -0.72
C ALA A 95 -16.81 3.90 -1.27
N GLN A 96 -16.71 5.20 -0.96
CA GLN A 96 -15.55 6.03 -1.35
C GLN A 96 -14.30 5.67 -0.56
N ALA A 97 -14.43 5.34 0.71
CA ALA A 97 -13.32 4.89 1.54
C ALA A 97 -12.74 3.55 1.02
N ALA A 98 -13.60 2.63 0.56
CA ALA A 98 -13.16 1.37 -0.03
C ALA A 98 -12.37 1.61 -1.33
N TRP A 99 -12.88 2.50 -2.20
CA TRP A 99 -12.17 2.92 -3.41
C TRP A 99 -10.81 3.56 -3.11
N TYR A 100 -10.80 4.50 -2.17
CA TYR A 100 -9.61 5.24 -1.71
C TYR A 100 -8.52 4.30 -1.21
N VAL A 101 -8.87 3.37 -0.31
CA VAL A 101 -7.91 2.41 0.26
C VAL A 101 -7.32 1.54 -0.83
N ARG A 102 -8.15 0.97 -1.72
CA ARG A 102 -7.66 0.07 -2.78
C ARG A 102 -6.65 0.78 -3.68
N HIS A 103 -6.94 2.01 -4.10
CA HIS A 103 -6.06 2.77 -5.00
C HIS A 103 -4.74 3.16 -4.35
N ILE A 104 -4.74 3.49 -3.06
CA ILE A 104 -3.51 3.76 -2.33
C ILE A 104 -2.68 2.50 -2.20
N LEU A 105 -3.28 1.41 -1.74
CA LEU A 105 -2.54 0.16 -1.52
C LEU A 105 -1.95 -0.37 -2.82
N SER A 106 -2.77 -0.51 -3.87
CA SER A 106 -2.32 -1.09 -5.13
C SER A 106 -1.32 -0.19 -5.86
N GLY A 107 -1.59 1.10 -5.97
CA GLY A 107 -0.77 1.99 -6.77
C GLY A 107 0.55 2.39 -6.11
N VAL A 108 0.58 2.51 -4.77
CA VAL A 108 1.85 2.74 -4.05
C VAL A 108 2.72 1.50 -4.11
N GLU A 109 2.13 0.32 -3.88
CA GLU A 109 2.85 -0.93 -3.96
C GLU A 109 3.42 -1.17 -5.35
N TYR A 110 2.61 -0.95 -6.39
CA TYR A 110 3.05 -1.11 -7.77
C TYR A 110 4.18 -0.13 -8.15
N CYS A 111 4.11 1.11 -7.66
CA CYS A 111 5.14 2.13 -7.96
C CYS A 111 6.43 1.93 -7.17
N THR A 112 6.34 1.51 -5.91
CA THR A 112 7.46 1.55 -4.96
C THR A 112 7.97 0.19 -4.53
N GLY A 113 7.23 -0.89 -4.80
CA GLY A 113 7.48 -2.22 -4.26
C GLY A 113 7.09 -2.39 -2.79
N LEU A 114 6.74 -1.31 -2.08
CA LEU A 114 6.39 -1.32 -0.67
C LEU A 114 4.95 -1.81 -0.47
N ALA A 115 4.80 -2.95 0.19
CA ALA A 115 3.51 -3.43 0.65
C ALA A 115 3.01 -2.57 1.83
N LEU A 116 2.04 -1.69 1.59
CA LEU A 116 1.54 -0.78 2.62
C LEU A 116 0.63 -1.43 3.65
N PHE A 117 -0.08 -2.51 3.31
CA PHE A 117 -1.08 -3.10 4.21
C PHE A 117 -0.49 -3.59 5.55
N PRO A 118 0.64 -4.32 5.59
CA PRO A 118 1.26 -4.71 6.87
C PRO A 118 1.66 -3.49 7.71
N VAL A 119 2.27 -2.48 7.09
CA VAL A 119 2.71 -1.25 7.75
C VAL A 119 1.52 -0.48 8.34
N LEU A 120 0.42 -0.39 7.60
CA LEU A 120 -0.83 0.23 8.07
C LEU A 120 -1.46 -0.58 9.21
N SER A 121 -1.48 -1.91 9.10
CA SER A 121 -2.05 -2.81 10.11
C SER A 121 -1.31 -2.80 11.44
N GLU A 122 -0.03 -2.44 11.44
CA GLU A 122 0.77 -2.25 12.65
C GLU A 122 0.60 -0.85 13.25
N ARG A 123 0.57 0.19 12.40
CA ARG A 123 0.66 1.59 12.85
C ARG A 123 -0.70 2.29 13.04
N LEU A 124 -1.77 1.80 12.42
CA LEU A 124 -3.10 2.38 12.60
C LEU A 124 -3.69 2.02 13.97
N PRO A 125 -4.47 2.91 14.60
CA PRO A 125 -5.21 2.58 15.80
C PRO A 125 -6.25 1.47 15.52
N LEU A 126 -6.58 0.68 16.53
CA LEU A 126 -7.42 -0.52 16.41
C LEU A 126 -8.71 -0.30 15.61
N MET A 127 -9.40 0.82 15.84
CA MET A 127 -10.65 1.12 15.14
C MET A 127 -10.43 1.45 13.66
N ALA A 128 -9.34 2.13 13.31
CA ALA A 128 -8.97 2.39 11.92
C ALA A 128 -8.49 1.12 11.22
N LYS A 129 -7.75 0.24 11.91
CA LYS A 129 -7.37 -1.08 11.40
C LYS A 129 -8.60 -1.95 11.09
N ALA A 130 -9.55 -2.06 12.02
CA ALA A 130 -10.78 -2.82 11.81
C ALA A 130 -11.59 -2.26 10.63
N LYS A 131 -11.66 -0.93 10.51
CA LYS A 131 -12.31 -0.28 9.36
C LYS A 131 -11.57 -0.57 8.05
N LEU A 132 -10.24 -0.51 8.04
CA LEU A 132 -9.41 -0.84 6.88
C LEU A 132 -9.70 -2.27 6.38
N GLU A 133 -9.65 -3.26 7.27
CA GLU A 133 -9.95 -4.66 6.93
C GLU A 133 -11.37 -4.85 6.39
N TRP A 134 -12.35 -4.18 7.01
CA TRP A 134 -13.74 -4.24 6.55
C TRP A 134 -13.93 -3.62 5.16
N LEU A 135 -13.29 -2.49 4.88
CA LEU A 135 -13.34 -1.80 3.59
C LEU A 135 -12.73 -2.63 2.46
N LEU A 136 -11.65 -3.37 2.77
CA LEU A 136 -10.98 -4.25 1.79
C LEU A 136 -11.83 -5.45 1.37
N ARG A 137 -12.82 -5.84 2.19
CA ARG A 137 -13.77 -6.92 1.90
C ARG A 137 -15.01 -6.48 1.13
N GLN A 138 -15.23 -5.18 0.98
CA GLN A 138 -16.30 -4.71 0.10
C GLN A 138 -15.91 -5.04 -1.34
N ASP A 139 -16.88 -5.12 -2.25
CA ASP A 139 -16.62 -5.22 -3.70
C ASP A 139 -16.93 -3.87 -4.39
N ASP A 140 -17.98 -3.18 -3.94
CA ASP A 140 -18.50 -1.96 -4.56
C ASP A 140 -17.84 -0.68 -4.01
N GLY A 141 -16.69 -0.33 -4.59
CA GLY A 141 -16.06 0.98 -4.37
C GLY A 141 -16.70 2.06 -5.24
N GLN A 142 -16.94 3.25 -4.68
CA GLN A 142 -17.37 4.41 -5.45
C GLN A 142 -16.15 5.29 -5.81
N PRO A 143 -15.96 5.67 -7.08
CA PRO A 143 -14.86 6.54 -7.48
C PRO A 143 -14.80 7.86 -6.70
N GLY A 144 -13.58 8.30 -6.42
CA GLY A 144 -13.26 9.57 -5.78
C GLY A 144 -11.78 9.94 -5.98
N ASP A 145 -11.46 11.22 -5.85
CA ASP A 145 -10.14 11.79 -6.14
C ASP A 145 -9.30 12.05 -4.88
N GLU A 146 -9.85 11.77 -3.69
CA GLU A 146 -9.21 12.09 -2.42
C GLU A 146 -7.88 11.38 -2.23
N TRP A 147 -7.72 10.19 -2.84
CA TRP A 147 -6.49 9.43 -2.79
C TRP A 147 -5.35 10.16 -3.52
N ILE A 148 -5.65 10.83 -4.64
CA ILE A 148 -4.68 11.60 -5.41
C ILE A 148 -4.16 12.76 -4.56
N ALA A 149 -5.08 13.52 -3.97
CA ALA A 149 -4.75 14.65 -3.11
C ALA A 149 -3.88 14.22 -1.92
N ASP A 150 -4.22 13.11 -1.26
CA ASP A 150 -3.47 12.65 -0.10
C ASP A 150 -2.09 12.09 -0.47
N LEU A 151 -1.94 11.41 -1.61
CA LEU A 151 -0.63 10.94 -2.08
C LEU A 151 0.30 12.10 -2.47
N VAL A 152 -0.20 13.09 -3.20
CA VAL A 152 0.57 14.29 -3.57
C VAL A 152 1.08 15.00 -2.32
N LEU A 153 0.20 15.22 -1.34
CA LEU A 153 0.56 15.90 -0.11
C LEU A 153 1.47 15.06 0.79
N ALA A 154 1.29 13.74 0.83
CA ALA A 154 2.18 12.84 1.56
C ALA A 154 3.60 12.83 0.96
N ALA A 155 3.70 12.94 -0.37
CA ALA A 155 4.96 12.98 -1.12
C ALA A 155 5.67 14.35 -1.09
N GLY A 156 5.20 15.28 -0.26
CA GLY A 156 5.81 16.61 -0.09
C GLY A 156 5.27 17.68 -1.05
N GLY A 157 4.18 17.41 -1.75
CA GLY A 157 3.40 18.43 -2.44
C GLY A 157 2.69 19.36 -1.46
N CYS A 158 2.15 20.48 -1.96
CA CYS A 158 1.45 21.45 -1.14
C CYS A 158 -0.01 21.63 -1.59
N PRO A 159 -0.90 22.22 -0.76
CA PRO A 159 -2.29 22.42 -1.15
C PRO A 159 -2.49 23.27 -2.41
N ARG A 160 -1.48 24.04 -2.83
CA ARG A 160 -1.52 24.84 -4.06
C ARG A 160 -1.29 24.02 -5.32
N ASP A 161 -0.77 22.80 -5.17
CA ASP A 161 -0.60 21.85 -6.26
C ASP A 161 -1.90 21.14 -6.63
N LEU A 162 -2.95 21.37 -5.85
CA LEU A 162 -4.26 20.75 -5.97
C LEU A 162 -5.33 21.82 -6.26
N ARG A 163 -6.24 21.54 -7.19
CA ARG A 163 -7.43 22.38 -7.39
C ARG A 163 -8.60 21.51 -7.81
N HIS A 164 -9.71 21.59 -7.07
CA HIS A 164 -10.97 21.00 -7.54
C HIS A 164 -11.51 21.82 -8.71
N THR A 165 -11.76 21.15 -9.82
CA THR A 165 -12.41 21.68 -11.02
C THR A 165 -13.82 21.10 -11.12
N GLY A 166 -14.65 21.64 -12.03
CA GLY A 166 -15.97 21.07 -12.30
C GLY A 166 -15.94 19.63 -12.84
N HIS A 167 -14.76 19.12 -13.22
CA HIS A 167 -14.54 17.80 -13.80
C HIS A 167 -13.73 16.87 -12.88
N GLY A 168 -13.47 17.25 -11.63
CA GLY A 168 -12.65 16.48 -10.69
C GLY A 168 -11.39 17.22 -10.25
N LEU A 169 -10.40 16.48 -9.75
CA LEU A 169 -9.15 17.04 -9.24
C LEU A 169 -8.18 17.43 -10.37
N GLY A 170 -7.75 18.69 -10.36
CA GLY A 170 -6.66 19.20 -11.16
C GLY A 170 -5.36 19.28 -10.37
N LEU A 171 -4.24 18.97 -11.04
CA LEU A 171 -2.89 19.02 -10.49
C LEU A 171 -2.04 20.05 -11.22
N THR A 172 -1.19 20.77 -10.50
CA THR A 172 -0.05 21.47 -11.13
C THR A 172 0.94 20.44 -11.67
N GLU A 173 1.85 20.87 -12.54
CA GLU A 173 2.95 20.01 -13.00
C GLU A 173 3.78 19.46 -11.82
N GLN A 174 4.06 20.31 -10.82
CA GLN A 174 4.73 19.90 -9.60
C GLN A 174 3.92 18.85 -8.82
N GLY A 175 2.61 19.02 -8.70
CA GLY A 175 1.73 18.02 -8.08
C GLY A 175 1.76 16.68 -8.81
N LEU A 176 1.69 16.70 -10.14
CA LEU A 176 1.78 15.50 -10.97
C LEU A 176 3.14 14.80 -10.81
N GLN A 177 4.24 15.55 -10.83
CA GLN A 177 5.58 14.99 -10.62
C GLN A 177 5.69 14.30 -9.25
N ARG A 178 5.09 14.87 -8.20
CA ARG A 178 5.06 14.22 -6.87
C ARG A 178 4.24 12.95 -6.86
N LEU A 179 3.07 12.95 -7.49
CA LEU A 179 2.23 11.76 -7.61
C LEU A 179 2.98 10.61 -8.30
N GLN A 180 3.66 10.89 -9.41
CA GLN A 180 4.38 9.90 -10.22
C GLN A 180 5.55 9.23 -9.50
N LEU A 181 6.05 9.81 -8.41
CA LEU A 181 7.12 9.20 -7.60
C LEU A 181 6.60 8.10 -6.66
N VAL A 182 5.31 8.12 -6.36
CA VAL A 182 4.69 7.27 -5.33
C VAL A 182 3.48 6.49 -5.82
N TRP A 183 3.02 6.72 -7.04
CA TRP A 183 1.86 6.07 -7.59
C TRP A 183 2.03 5.80 -9.09
N ALA A 184 1.60 4.61 -9.51
CA ALA A 184 1.63 4.19 -10.89
C ALA A 184 0.31 3.50 -11.26
N GLY A 185 -0.22 3.86 -12.43
CA GLY A 185 -1.53 3.44 -12.96
C GLY A 185 -2.13 4.51 -13.86
N ASP A 186 -3.29 4.23 -14.42
CA ASP A 186 -4.06 5.22 -15.17
C ASP A 186 -4.87 6.07 -14.20
N CYS A 187 -4.64 7.39 -14.21
CA CYS A 187 -5.48 8.34 -13.47
C CYS A 187 -5.85 9.51 -14.37
N GLU A 188 -7.14 9.85 -14.40
CA GLU A 188 -7.62 11.02 -15.11
C GLU A 188 -7.44 12.25 -14.20
N VAL A 189 -6.39 13.02 -14.44
CA VAL A 189 -6.14 14.29 -13.76
C VAL A 189 -6.13 15.44 -14.77
N THR A 190 -6.73 16.56 -14.40
CA THR A 190 -6.65 17.77 -15.22
C THR A 190 -5.36 18.53 -14.93
N LEU A 191 -4.51 18.73 -15.94
CA LEU A 191 -3.33 19.58 -15.78
C LEU A 191 -3.73 21.04 -15.64
N LEU A 192 -3.33 21.65 -14.52
CA LEU A 192 -3.55 23.07 -14.27
C LEU A 192 -2.53 23.91 -15.06
N PRO A 193 -2.93 25.06 -15.60
CA PRO A 193 -2.01 25.94 -16.30
C PRO A 193 -0.90 26.43 -15.35
N PRO A 194 0.31 26.67 -15.85
CA PRO A 194 1.39 27.26 -15.07
C PRO A 194 0.93 28.62 -14.54
N LYS A 195 1.29 28.94 -13.30
CA LYS A 195 1.01 30.26 -12.73
C LYS A 195 1.63 31.32 -13.62
N GLN A 196 0.83 32.25 -14.13
CA GLN A 196 1.36 33.51 -14.61
C GLN A 196 1.90 34.29 -13.40
N PRO A 197 3.12 34.86 -13.51
CA PRO A 197 3.80 35.54 -12.40
C PRO A 197 3.04 36.76 -11.88
#